data_AF-A0A2G6R5L7-F1
#
_entry.id   AF-A0A2G6R5L7-F1
#
_cell.length_a   1.000
_cell.length_b   1.000
_cell.length_c   1.000
_cell.angle_alpha   90.00
_cell.angle_beta   90.00
_cell.angle_gamma   90.00
#
_symmetry.space_group_name_H-M   'P 1'
#
loop_
_entity.id
_entity.type
_entity.pdbx_description
1 polymer ?
#
loop_
_entity_poly.entity_id
_entity_poly.type
_entity_poly.pdbx_seq_one_letter_code
_entity_poly.pdbx_strand_id
1 'polypeptide(L)'
;MTEVEQTEIKSFTDEQDREIAYRSDSDPAAAAGVDVRPAVVAPGQGTGRRKEAVARVRIVPGSGKWQINGRTLDEYFPNKVHQQLVSDPFV
;
A
#
# COMPACT_ATOMS: atom_id res chain seq x y z
N MET A 1 26.56 9.65 -52.47
CA MET A 1 27.34 8.43 -52.23
C MET A 1 28.27 8.73 -51.08
N THR A 2 27.86 8.38 -49.87
CA THR A 2 28.75 8.35 -48.70
C THR A 2 28.34 7.11 -47.93
N GLU A 3 29.32 6.23 -47.78
CA GLU A 3 29.21 4.80 -47.47
C GLU A 3 28.88 4.58 -45.99
N VAL A 4 28.01 3.62 -45.69
CA VAL A 4 27.67 3.21 -44.33
C VAL A 4 28.74 2.23 -43.89
N GLU A 5 29.62 2.63 -42.98
CA GLU A 5 30.59 1.70 -42.39
C GLU A 5 29.88 0.66 -41.52
N GLN A 6 30.18 -0.58 -41.83
CA GLN A 6 29.72 -1.80 -41.21
C GLN A 6 30.26 -1.91 -39.78
N THR A 7 29.42 -1.74 -38.76
CA THR A 7 29.80 -2.05 -37.36
C THR A 7 29.99 -3.55 -37.22
N GLU A 8 31.25 -3.96 -37.22
CA GLU A 8 31.72 -5.32 -36.99
C GLU A 8 31.38 -5.74 -35.54
N ILE A 9 30.44 -6.67 -35.39
CA ILE A 9 30.08 -7.25 -34.09
C ILE A 9 31.12 -8.30 -33.76
N LYS A 10 32.09 -7.98 -32.90
CA LYS A 10 33.02 -8.97 -32.35
C LYS A 10 32.37 -9.65 -31.15
N SER A 11 31.95 -10.89 -31.31
CA SER A 11 31.59 -11.79 -30.21
C SER A 11 32.85 -12.22 -29.49
N PHE A 12 32.97 -11.89 -28.20
CA PHE A 12 33.97 -12.45 -27.31
C PHE A 12 33.34 -13.63 -26.55
N THR A 13 33.90 -14.81 -26.74
CA THR A 13 33.51 -16.04 -26.04
C THR A 13 34.44 -16.22 -24.83
N ASP A 14 33.86 -16.29 -23.63
CA ASP A 14 34.60 -16.63 -22.40
C ASP A 14 34.92 -18.14 -22.34
N GLU A 15 35.83 -18.57 -21.45
CA GLU A 15 36.37 -19.94 -21.32
C GLU A 15 35.32 -21.03 -21.00
N GLN A 16 34.04 -20.66 -20.88
CA GLN A 16 32.89 -21.54 -20.64
C GLN A 16 31.87 -21.51 -21.80
N ASP A 17 32.22 -20.94 -22.95
CA ASP A 17 31.37 -20.90 -24.16
C ASP A 17 30.00 -20.23 -23.95
N ARG A 18 29.98 -19.19 -23.09
CA ARG A 18 28.78 -18.38 -22.81
C ARG A 18 28.92 -17.01 -23.46
N GLU A 19 28.00 -16.70 -24.38
CA GLU A 19 27.86 -15.37 -24.96
C GLU A 19 27.19 -14.43 -23.95
N ILE A 20 27.98 -13.61 -23.27
CA ILE A 20 27.48 -12.50 -22.47
C ILE A 20 27.54 -11.20 -23.30
N ALA A 21 26.40 -10.80 -23.84
CA ALA A 21 26.26 -9.49 -24.47
C ALA A 21 26.29 -8.40 -23.38
N TYR A 22 27.42 -7.70 -23.24
CA TYR A 22 27.50 -6.46 -22.46
C TYR A 22 26.82 -5.34 -23.24
N ARG A 23 25.53 -5.09 -22.97
CA ARG A 23 24.79 -3.95 -23.52
C ARG A 23 24.85 -2.79 -22.50
N SER A 24 25.60 -1.74 -22.82
CA SER A 24 25.75 -0.56 -21.96
C SER A 24 24.49 0.33 -21.88
N ASP A 25 23.48 0.09 -22.69
CA ASP A 25 22.22 0.85 -22.63
C ASP A 25 21.29 0.25 -21.57
N SER A 26 21.65 0.46 -20.30
CA SER A 26 20.70 0.30 -19.20
C SER A 26 19.76 1.50 -19.24
N ASP A 27 18.60 1.35 -19.89
CA ASP A 27 17.51 2.32 -19.77
C ASP A 27 16.96 2.26 -18.33
N PRO A 28 17.19 3.29 -17.48
CA PRO A 28 16.69 3.27 -16.11
C PRO A 28 15.16 3.25 -16.05
N ALA A 29 14.46 3.54 -17.16
CA ALA A 29 13.01 3.40 -17.24
C ALA A 29 12.55 1.92 -17.29
N ALA A 30 13.39 0.98 -17.73
CA ALA A 30 13.06 -0.45 -17.72
C ALA A 30 13.13 -1.09 -16.31
N ALA A 31 13.90 -0.49 -15.40
CA ALA A 31 13.95 -0.90 -13.99
C ALA A 31 12.82 -0.29 -13.15
N ALA A 32 12.18 0.78 -13.65
CA ALA A 32 10.99 1.36 -13.06
C ALA A 32 9.75 0.59 -13.55
N GLY A 33 9.65 -0.68 -13.17
CA GLY A 33 8.42 -1.47 -13.32
C GLY A 33 7.23 -0.68 -12.75
N VAL A 34 6.32 -0.30 -13.65
CA VAL A 34 5.14 0.53 -13.41
C VAL A 34 4.08 -0.28 -12.66
N ASP A 35 4.33 -0.56 -11.39
CA ASP A 35 3.33 -1.15 -10.49
C ASP A 35 3.46 -0.58 -9.08
N VAL A 36 3.54 0.76 -8.95
CA VAL A 36 3.13 1.39 -7.69
C VAL A 36 1.61 1.32 -7.64
N ARG A 37 1.08 0.15 -7.29
CA ARG A 37 -0.36 0.01 -7.01
C ARG A 37 -0.64 0.96 -5.84
N PRO A 38 -1.50 1.98 -6.01
CA PRO A 38 -1.86 2.82 -4.87
C PRO A 38 -2.42 1.92 -3.78
N ALA A 39 -1.92 2.07 -2.56
CA ALA A 39 -2.45 1.32 -1.43
C ALA A 39 -3.95 1.60 -1.35
N VAL A 40 -4.77 0.59 -1.62
CA VAL A 40 -6.23 0.72 -1.54
C VAL A 40 -6.57 0.82 -0.07
N VAL A 41 -6.75 2.05 0.44
CA VAL A 41 -7.21 2.28 1.80
C VAL A 41 -8.73 2.08 1.83
N ALA A 42 -9.13 0.82 1.88
CA ALA A 42 -10.53 0.44 2.03
C ALA A 42 -10.99 0.70 3.47
N PRO A 43 -12.25 1.10 3.68
CA PRO A 43 -12.80 1.26 5.03
C PRO A 43 -12.85 -0.09 5.74
N GLY A 44 -12.23 -0.18 6.92
CA GLY A 44 -12.30 -1.35 7.78
C GLY A 44 -13.73 -1.57 8.28
N GLN A 45 -14.18 -2.82 8.30
CA GLN A 45 -15.47 -3.21 8.88
C GLN A 45 -15.21 -4.14 10.07
N GLY A 46 -15.94 -3.94 11.16
CA GLY A 46 -15.82 -4.76 12.36
C GLY A 46 -17.16 -4.97 13.03
N THR A 47 -17.30 -6.09 13.74
CA THR A 47 -18.42 -6.33 14.65
C THR A 47 -17.88 -6.66 16.02
N GLY A 48 -18.33 -5.94 17.05
CA GLY A 48 -17.99 -6.18 18.45
C GLY A 48 -19.20 -6.75 19.22
N ARG A 49 -18.94 -7.64 20.16
CA ARG A 49 -19.97 -8.18 21.07
C ARG A 49 -19.46 -8.17 22.51
N ARG A 50 -20.27 -7.68 23.44
CA ARG A 50 -20.01 -7.79 24.88
C ARG A 50 -21.31 -8.04 25.62
N LYS A 51 -21.36 -9.14 26.39
CA LYS A 51 -22.60 -9.63 27.03
C LYS A 51 -23.70 -9.82 25.97
N GLU A 52 -24.81 -9.10 26.10
CA GLU A 52 -25.94 -9.10 25.16
C GLU A 52 -25.79 -8.05 24.04
N ALA A 53 -24.89 -7.07 24.20
CA ALA A 53 -24.74 -5.98 23.25
C ALA A 53 -23.93 -6.41 22.00
N VAL A 54 -24.39 -5.96 20.83
CA VAL A 54 -23.75 -6.16 19.53
C VAL A 54 -23.61 -4.80 18.82
N ALA A 55 -22.41 -4.48 18.34
CA ALA A 55 -22.11 -3.24 17.63
C ALA A 55 -21.43 -3.54 16.27
N ARG A 56 -21.90 -2.91 15.19
CA ARG A 56 -21.26 -2.96 13.87
C ARG A 56 -20.58 -1.62 13.62
N VAL A 57 -19.31 -1.65 13.24
CA VAL A 57 -18.46 -0.45 13.14
C VAL A 57 -17.80 -0.40 11.77
N ARG A 58 -17.71 0.82 11.24
CA ARG A 58 -16.93 1.14 10.05
C ARG A 58 -15.80 2.09 10.45
N ILE A 59 -14.56 1.74 10.12
CA ILE A 59 -13.39 2.55 10.41
C ILE A 59 -12.88 3.11 9.08
N VAL A 60 -12.78 4.43 9.02
CA VAL A 60 -12.26 5.17 7.87
C VAL A 60 -11.08 6.00 8.38
N PRO A 61 -9.94 6.04 7.66
CA PRO A 61 -8.86 6.96 8.01
C PRO A 61 -9.36 8.42 7.96
N GLY A 62 -9.10 9.22 8.99
CA GLY A 62 -9.53 10.62 9.01
C GLY A 62 -9.52 11.26 10.39
N SER A 63 -10.37 12.29 10.55
CA SER A 63 -10.41 13.22 11.70
C SER A 63 -10.79 12.63 13.07
N GLY A 64 -10.85 11.30 13.23
CA GLY A 64 -11.14 10.66 14.51
C GLY A 64 -12.53 10.98 15.08
N LYS A 65 -13.50 11.37 14.23
CA LYS A 65 -14.87 11.67 14.65
C LYS A 65 -15.70 10.40 14.84
N TRP A 66 -16.44 10.33 15.94
CA TRP A 66 -17.27 9.18 16.30
C TRP A 66 -18.75 9.52 16.11
N GLN A 67 -19.47 8.62 15.43
CA GLN A 67 -20.93 8.70 15.30
C GLN A 67 -21.53 7.34 15.65
N ILE A 68 -22.31 7.29 16.72
CA ILE A 68 -22.96 6.07 17.22
C ILE A 68 -24.46 6.23 16.99
N ASN A 69 -25.01 5.56 15.98
CA ASN A 69 -26.44 5.63 15.61
C ASN A 69 -26.97 7.09 15.48
N GLY A 70 -26.13 8.00 14.97
CA GLY A 70 -26.47 9.42 14.81
C GLY A 70 -26.19 10.31 16.04
N ARG A 71 -25.63 9.76 17.12
CA ARG A 71 -25.25 10.50 18.34
C ARG A 71 -23.72 10.60 18.48
N THR A 72 -23.27 11.59 19.23
CA THR A 72 -21.85 11.76 19.58
C THR A 72 -21.44 10.79 20.71
N LEU A 73 -20.13 10.57 20.87
CA LEU A 73 -19.60 9.69 21.91
C LEU A 73 -20.01 10.14 23.31
N ASP A 74 -19.98 11.45 23.57
CA ASP A 74 -20.31 12.03 24.87
C ASP A 74 -21.79 11.90 25.23
N GLU A 75 -22.68 12.03 24.24
CA GLU A 75 -24.12 11.88 24.43
C GLU A 75 -24.50 10.40 24.63
N TYR A 76 -23.86 9.48 23.91
CA TYR A 76 -24.18 8.05 23.99
C TYR A 76 -23.59 7.38 25.24
N PHE A 77 -22.38 7.79 25.64
CA PHE A 77 -21.73 7.34 26.87
C PHE A 77 -21.40 8.52 27.78
N PRO A 78 -22.31 8.91 28.69
CA PRO A 78 -22.08 10.02 29.62
C PRO A 78 -20.96 9.76 30.64
N ASN A 79 -20.65 8.50 30.93
CA ASN A 79 -19.61 8.13 31.88
C ASN A 79 -18.23 8.09 31.22
N LYS A 80 -17.28 8.85 31.77
CA LYS A 80 -15.88 8.92 31.31
C LYS A 80 -15.16 7.57 31.30
N VAL A 81 -15.51 6.65 32.22
CA VAL A 81 -14.93 5.29 32.23
C VAL A 81 -15.24 4.55 30.94
N HIS A 82 -16.45 4.71 30.40
CA HIS A 82 -16.84 4.07 29.14
C HIS A 82 -16.20 4.75 27.93
N GLN A 83 -15.99 6.06 27.97
CA GLN A 83 -15.27 6.79 26.92
C GLN A 83 -13.80 6.35 26.81
N GLN A 84 -13.14 6.14 27.94
CA GLN A 84 -11.75 5.65 27.98
C GLN A 84 -11.65 4.25 27.36
N LEU A 85 -12.47 3.30 27.82
CA LEU A 85 -12.47 1.92 27.32
C LEU A 85 -12.72 1.81 25.81
N VAL A 86 -13.49 2.75 25.26
CA VAL A 86 -13.78 2.81 23.83
C VAL A 86 -12.59 3.38 23.05
N SER A 87 -11.80 4.26 23.66
CA SER A 87 -10.64 4.92 23.04
C SER A 87 -9.35 4.11 23.13
N ASP A 88 -9.19 3.27 24.16
CA ASP A 88 -8.02 2.40 24.38
C ASP A 88 -7.48 1.64 23.15
N PRO A 89 -8.29 1.06 22.23
CA PRO A 89 -7.75 0.34 21.06
C PRO A 89 -7.15 1.24 19.98
N PHE A 90 -7.33 2.56 20.07
CA PHE A 90 -6.82 3.54 19.10
C PHE A 90 -5.63 4.35 19.62
N VAL A 91 -5.26 4.17 20.89
CA VAL A 91 -4.15 4.87 21.57
C VAL A 91 -2.91 4.00 21.62
#